data_AF-A0A521TZ04-F1
#
_entry.id   AF-A0A521TZ04-F1
#
_cell.length_a   1.000
_cell.length_b   1.000
_cell.length_c   1.000
_cell.angle_alpha   90.00
_cell.angle_beta   90.00
_cell.angle_gamma   90.00
#
_symmetry.space_group_name_H-M   'P 1'
#
loop_
_entity.id
_entity.type
_entity.pdbx_description
1 polymer ?
#
loop_
_entity_poly.entity_id
_entity_poly.type
_entity_poly.pdbx_seq_one_letter_code
_entity_poly.pdbx_strand_id
1 'polypeptide(L)'
;MNKTQQPTWWTSKETNTWRRMREALRRDWEQTKHDFNRKAGRDLNQDVGDTVKQAVGREAIPPANFPNPPDIWNDESAVRFGYGVGISETYRSYTVWDDELELKLQRDWERANPGRPWGEVRDASRFGWTRSQVGRSSKS
;
A
#
# COMPACT_ATOMS: atom_id res chain seq x y z
N MET A 1 -15.21 1.84 -16.25
CA MET A 1 -13.85 1.67 -15.70
C MET A 1 -13.29 3.05 -15.43
N ASN A 2 -13.32 3.52 -14.17
CA ASN A 2 -12.71 4.81 -13.82
C ASN A 2 -11.19 4.65 -13.96
N LYS A 3 -10.64 5.24 -15.03
CA LYS A 3 -9.19 5.34 -15.20
C LYS A 3 -8.68 6.21 -14.06
N THR A 4 -8.12 5.62 -13.01
CA THR A 4 -7.16 6.33 -12.19
C THR A 4 -6.10 6.85 -13.15
N GLN A 5 -6.00 8.17 -13.23
CA GLN A 5 -5.02 8.85 -14.06
C GLN A 5 -3.65 8.44 -13.53
N GLN A 6 -2.83 7.86 -14.40
CA GLN A 6 -1.55 7.30 -14.05
C GLN A 6 -0.47 8.40 -14.14
N PRO A 7 0.48 8.45 -13.20
CA PRO A 7 1.61 9.36 -13.28
C PRO A 7 2.43 9.13 -14.54
N THR A 8 3.17 10.15 -14.99
CA THR A 8 3.96 10.10 -16.23
C THR A 8 5.08 9.05 -16.23
N TRP A 9 5.57 8.64 -15.07
CA TRP A 9 6.56 7.56 -14.92
C TRP A 9 5.95 6.16 -14.97
N TRP A 10 4.63 6.02 -14.98
CA TRP A 10 3.95 4.73 -15.00
C TRP A 10 3.92 4.16 -16.43
N THR A 11 4.45 2.95 -16.63
CA THR A 11 4.57 2.33 -17.95
C THR A 11 3.79 1.01 -18.07
N SER A 12 3.92 0.35 -19.22
CA SER A 12 3.40 -1.00 -19.45
C SER A 12 4.01 -2.04 -18.50
N LYS A 13 5.24 -1.84 -18.01
CA LYS A 13 5.90 -2.72 -17.04
C LYS A 13 5.13 -2.77 -15.73
N GLU A 14 4.78 -1.61 -15.18
CA GLU A 14 4.04 -1.49 -13.92
C GLU A 14 2.64 -2.07 -14.08
N THR A 15 1.98 -1.78 -15.20
CA THR A 15 0.65 -2.32 -15.53
C THR A 15 0.64 -3.85 -15.61
N ASN A 16 1.61 -4.45 -16.30
CA ASN A 16 1.68 -5.90 -16.46
C ASN A 16 2.07 -6.62 -15.16
N THR A 17 2.99 -6.06 -14.39
CA THR A 17 3.38 -6.63 -13.09
C THR A 17 2.22 -6.57 -12.10
N TRP A 18 1.51 -5.43 -12.04
CA TRP A 18 0.31 -5.30 -11.20
C TRP A 18 -0.75 -6.36 -11.52
N ARG A 19 -1.07 -6.57 -12.80
CA ARG A 19 -2.07 -7.58 -13.23
C ARG A 19 -1.74 -8.99 -12.73
N ARG A 20 -0.45 -9.34 -12.67
CA ARG A 20 0.00 -10.65 -12.17
C ARG A 20 -0.06 -10.74 -10.64
N MET A 21 0.24 -9.64 -9.96
CA MET A 21 0.43 -9.64 -8.51
C MET A 21 -0.83 -9.30 -7.71
N ARG A 22 -1.77 -8.55 -8.29
CA ARG A 22 -2.95 -8.03 -7.57
C ARG A 22 -3.76 -9.12 -6.86
N GLU A 23 -3.97 -10.28 -7.48
CA GLU A 23 -4.77 -11.36 -6.87
C GLU A 23 -4.02 -12.03 -5.71
N ALA A 24 -2.70 -12.15 -5.81
CA ALA A 24 -1.88 -12.68 -4.72
C ALA A 24 -1.84 -11.70 -3.53
N LEU A 25 -1.68 -10.40 -3.82
CA LEU A 25 -1.72 -9.33 -2.82
C LEU A 25 -3.09 -9.24 -2.14
N ARG A 26 -4.17 -9.36 -2.92
CA ARG A 26 -5.54 -9.41 -2.39
C ARG A 26 -5.71 -10.58 -1.43
N ARG A 27 -5.32 -11.79 -1.82
CA ARG A 27 -5.46 -12.98 -0.96
C ARG A 27 -4.64 -12.89 0.31
N ASP A 28 -3.40 -12.40 0.21
CA ASP A 28 -2.55 -12.19 1.38
C ASP A 28 -3.14 -11.13 2.32
N TRP A 29 -3.77 -10.08 1.77
CA TRP A 29 -4.51 -9.10 2.54
C TRP A 29 -5.75 -9.69 3.24
N GLU A 30 -6.57 -10.47 2.54
CA GLU A 30 -7.74 -11.12 3.13
C GLU A 30 -7.35 -12.10 4.25
N GLN A 31 -6.25 -12.84 4.07
CA GLN A 31 -5.69 -13.69 5.12
C GLN A 31 -5.21 -12.86 6.32
N THR A 32 -4.46 -11.78 6.06
CA THR A 32 -4.01 -10.85 7.09
C THR A 32 -5.22 -10.34 7.88
N LYS A 33 -6.23 -9.78 7.21
CA LYS A 33 -7.47 -9.30 7.84
C LYS A 33 -8.18 -10.39 8.65
N HIS A 34 -8.31 -11.59 8.11
CA HIS A 34 -8.93 -12.71 8.82
C HIS A 34 -8.15 -13.12 10.09
N ASP A 35 -6.82 -13.12 10.04
CA ASP A 35 -5.97 -13.42 11.19
C ASP A 35 -6.01 -12.31 12.25
N PHE A 36 -6.19 -11.06 11.83
CA PHE A 36 -6.43 -9.91 12.72
C PHE A 36 -7.81 -9.99 13.40
N ASN A 37 -8.87 -10.30 12.65
CA ASN A 37 -10.25 -10.31 13.16
C ASN A 37 -10.52 -11.39 14.23
N ARG A 38 -9.75 -12.49 14.23
CA ARG A 38 -9.89 -13.56 15.23
C ARG A 38 -9.50 -13.11 16.65
N LYS A 39 -8.93 -11.91 16.85
CA LYS A 39 -8.20 -11.58 18.08
C LYS A 39 -8.50 -10.22 18.73
N ALA A 40 -9.52 -9.44 18.32
CA ALA A 40 -9.64 -8.03 18.75
C ALA A 40 -11.01 -7.53 19.26
N GLY A 41 -10.99 -6.67 20.29
CA GLY A 41 -12.09 -6.00 21.00
C GLY A 41 -11.76 -4.56 21.44
N ARG A 42 -12.45 -3.62 20.79
CA ARG A 42 -12.76 -2.19 21.07
C ARG A 42 -11.69 -1.05 21.07
N ASP A 43 -12.08 -0.06 20.25
CA ASP A 43 -11.81 1.38 20.11
C ASP A 43 -10.38 1.89 19.86
N LEU A 44 -10.06 2.18 18.58
CA LEU A 44 -8.97 3.08 18.18
C LEU A 44 -9.26 3.75 16.83
N ASN A 45 -9.78 4.97 16.84
CA ASN A 45 -10.01 5.79 15.65
C ASN A 45 -8.83 6.76 15.38
N GLN A 46 -7.59 6.40 15.78
CA GLN A 46 -6.45 7.33 15.80
C GLN A 46 -5.14 6.82 15.13
N ASP A 47 -4.93 5.52 14.87
CA ASP A 47 -3.62 4.98 14.41
C ASP A 47 -3.67 4.07 13.16
N VAL A 48 -4.47 4.47 12.16
CA VAL A 48 -4.64 3.72 10.89
C VAL A 48 -3.29 3.46 10.19
N GLY A 49 -2.36 4.42 10.26
CA GLY A 49 -1.02 4.31 9.68
C GLY A 49 -0.14 3.23 10.33
N ASP A 50 -0.27 3.01 11.64
CA ASP A 50 0.53 2.02 12.36
C ASP A 50 -0.02 0.60 12.16
N THR A 51 -1.33 0.47 11.99
CA THR A 51 -1.96 -0.81 11.65
C THR A 51 -1.50 -1.29 10.28
N VAL A 52 -1.36 -0.39 9.29
CA VAL A 52 -0.80 -0.77 7.98
C VAL A 52 0.68 -1.11 8.08
N LYS A 53 1.49 -0.39 8.88
CA LYS A 53 2.90 -0.77 9.12
C LYS A 53 3.01 -2.18 9.72
N GLN A 54 2.18 -2.51 10.71
CA GLN A 54 2.15 -3.84 11.33
C GLN A 54 1.67 -4.94 10.36
N ALA A 55 0.59 -4.67 9.61
CA ALA A 55 0.02 -5.61 8.62
C ALA A 55 0.97 -5.91 7.45
N VAL A 56 1.97 -5.05 7.25
CA VAL A 56 2.98 -5.16 6.21
C VAL A 56 4.27 -5.81 6.72
N GLY A 57 4.58 -5.70 8.02
CA GLY A 57 5.86 -6.11 8.62
C GLY A 57 5.98 -7.56 9.08
N ARG A 58 4.89 -8.35 9.10
CA ARG A 58 4.90 -9.75 9.55
C ARG A 58 5.54 -10.01 10.93
N GLU A 59 5.48 -9.05 11.88
CA GLU A 59 5.52 -9.34 13.31
C GLU A 59 5.10 -8.13 14.17
N ALA A 60 3.93 -8.24 14.79
CA ALA A 60 3.69 -8.08 16.23
C ALA A 60 2.21 -8.44 16.44
N ILE A 61 1.93 -9.30 17.41
CA ILE A 61 0.56 -9.49 17.92
C ILE A 61 0.14 -8.11 18.43
N PRO A 62 -0.86 -7.44 17.83
CA PRO A 62 -1.43 -6.28 18.46
C PRO A 62 -2.06 -6.76 19.77
N PRO A 63 -1.94 -6.02 20.89
CA PRO A 63 -2.83 -6.20 22.04
C PRO A 63 -4.26 -6.43 21.57
N ALA A 64 -5.09 -7.14 22.32
CA ALA A 64 -6.44 -7.53 21.90
C ALA A 64 -7.42 -6.36 21.62
N ASN A 65 -6.96 -5.11 21.44
CA ASN A 65 -7.73 -3.87 21.47
C ASN A 65 -7.73 -3.09 20.13
N PHE A 66 -7.29 -3.67 19.00
CA PHE A 66 -7.17 -2.92 17.73
C PHE A 66 -8.39 -3.10 16.81
N PRO A 67 -8.77 -2.09 16.01
CA PRO A 67 -9.76 -2.26 14.95
C PRO A 67 -9.25 -3.27 13.90
N ASN A 68 -10.20 -3.88 13.18
CA ASN A 68 -9.88 -4.57 11.95
C ASN A 68 -9.02 -3.63 11.09
N PRO A 69 -7.96 -4.13 10.45
CA PRO A 69 -7.19 -3.31 9.53
C PRO A 69 -8.14 -2.61 8.53
N PRO A 70 -7.92 -1.32 8.21
CA PRO A 70 -8.72 -0.61 7.23
C PRO A 70 -8.77 -1.47 5.97
N ASP A 71 -9.91 -1.62 5.32
CA ASP A 71 -9.98 -2.43 4.11
C ASP A 71 -9.25 -1.72 2.96
N ILE A 72 -7.91 -1.83 2.96
CA ILE A 72 -7.04 -1.16 2.00
C ILE A 72 -7.35 -1.63 0.58
N TRP A 73 -7.99 -2.80 0.43
CA TRP A 73 -8.40 -3.31 -0.87
C TRP A 73 -9.60 -2.57 -1.45
N ASN A 74 -10.40 -1.88 -0.63
CA ASN A 74 -11.44 -0.97 -1.13
C ASN A 74 -10.85 0.14 -2.01
N ASP A 75 -9.57 0.46 -1.84
CA ASP A 75 -8.82 1.34 -2.73
C ASP A 75 -7.70 0.59 -3.48
N GLU A 76 -8.10 -0.41 -4.28
CA GLU A 76 -7.20 -1.13 -5.20
C GLU A 76 -6.34 -0.16 -6.04
N SER A 77 -6.86 1.03 -6.35
CA SER A 77 -6.16 2.02 -7.15
C SER A 77 -4.96 2.65 -6.44
N ALA A 78 -5.08 2.90 -5.13
CA ALA A 78 -3.99 3.38 -4.29
C ALA A 78 -2.97 2.26 -4.02
N VAL A 79 -3.44 1.04 -3.72
CA VAL A 79 -2.54 -0.13 -3.58
C VAL A 79 -1.72 -0.35 -4.85
N ARG A 80 -2.36 -0.26 -6.01
CA ARG A 80 -1.71 -0.33 -7.31
C ARG A 80 -0.65 0.76 -7.47
N PHE A 81 -1.01 2.01 -7.19
CA PHE A 81 -0.08 3.13 -7.30
C PHE A 81 1.19 2.87 -6.49
N GLY A 82 1.04 2.56 -5.21
CA GLY A 82 2.16 2.22 -4.32
C GLY A 82 3.01 1.05 -4.80
N TYR A 83 2.38 -0.04 -5.25
CA TYR A 83 3.10 -1.20 -5.78
C TYR A 83 3.93 -0.83 -7.03
N GLY A 84 3.35 -0.02 -7.93
CA GLY A 84 4.04 0.46 -9.13
C GLY A 84 5.22 1.38 -8.80
N VAL A 85 5.11 2.22 -7.77
CA VAL A 85 6.24 3.02 -7.28
C VAL A 85 7.42 2.11 -6.95
N GLY A 86 7.24 1.06 -6.15
CA GLY A 86 8.38 0.29 -5.66
C GLY A 86 9.06 -0.61 -6.71
N ILE A 87 8.42 -0.83 -7.87
CA ILE A 87 9.02 -1.50 -9.04
C ILE A 87 9.47 -0.53 -10.15
N SER A 88 9.18 0.77 -9.99
CA SER A 88 9.55 1.81 -10.94
C SER A 88 11.05 2.11 -10.86
N GLU A 89 11.66 2.37 -12.02
CA GLU A 89 13.06 2.82 -12.09
C GLU A 89 13.21 4.24 -11.52
N THR A 90 12.18 5.09 -11.63
CA THR A 90 12.18 6.47 -11.11
C THR A 90 12.31 6.51 -9.58
N TYR A 91 11.83 5.49 -8.89
CA TYR A 91 11.80 5.40 -7.43
C TYR A 91 12.77 4.36 -6.88
N ARG A 92 13.62 3.79 -7.74
CA ARG A 92 14.53 2.69 -7.41
C ARG A 92 15.52 3.04 -6.30
N SER A 93 15.89 4.30 -6.15
CA SER A 93 16.80 4.78 -5.09
C SER A 93 16.16 4.79 -3.70
N TYR A 94 14.82 4.83 -3.60
CA TYR A 94 14.12 4.83 -2.32
C TYR A 94 13.95 3.39 -1.83
N THR A 95 14.75 3.01 -0.85
CA THR A 95 14.74 1.69 -0.21
C THR A 95 13.93 1.65 1.08
N VAL A 96 13.61 2.83 1.63
CA VAL A 96 12.81 3.04 2.84
C VAL A 96 11.66 4.00 2.54
N TRP A 97 10.58 3.87 3.31
CA TRP A 97 9.50 4.85 3.29
C TRP A 97 9.84 5.97 4.28
N ASP A 98 10.40 7.05 3.76
CA ASP A 98 10.73 8.27 4.49
C ASP A 98 9.89 9.47 4.01
N ASP A 99 10.06 10.61 4.68
CA ASP A 99 9.31 11.84 4.37
C ASP A 99 9.61 12.34 2.95
N GLU A 100 10.82 12.08 2.41
CA GLU A 100 11.18 12.50 1.06
C GLU A 100 10.40 11.71 0.01
N LEU A 101 10.35 10.38 0.15
CA LEU A 101 9.53 9.51 -0.68
C LEU A 101 8.06 9.91 -0.54
N GLU A 102 7.56 10.07 0.69
CA GLU A 102 6.15 10.37 0.94
C GLU A 102 5.72 11.70 0.30
N LEU A 103 6.51 12.77 0.47
CA LEU A 103 6.24 14.07 -0.16
C LEU A 103 6.26 13.98 -1.69
N LYS A 104 7.15 13.16 -2.26
CA LYS A 104 7.20 12.95 -3.71
C LYS A 104 5.98 12.19 -4.22
N LEU A 105 5.56 11.15 -3.51
CA LEU A 105 4.38 10.36 -3.83
C LEU A 105 3.09 11.17 -3.73
N GLN A 106 2.95 11.98 -2.68
CA GLN A 106 1.84 12.92 -2.54
C GLN A 106 1.70 13.80 -3.79
N ARG A 107 2.78 14.46 -4.21
CA ARG A 107 2.77 15.36 -5.37
C ARG A 107 2.39 14.65 -6.66
N ASP A 108 2.93 13.45 -6.87
CA ASP A 108 2.67 12.67 -8.09
C ASP A 108 1.23 12.13 -8.11
N TRP A 109 0.74 11.68 -6.96
CA TRP A 109 -0.62 11.20 -6.81
C TRP A 109 -1.65 12.31 -7.06
N GLU A 110 -1.53 13.44 -6.36
CA GLU A 110 -2.51 14.54 -6.42
C GLU A 110 -2.51 15.22 -7.77
N ARG A 111 -1.34 15.31 -8.43
CA ARG A 111 -1.23 15.79 -9.81
C ARG A 111 -1.97 14.88 -10.79
N ALA A 112 -1.82 13.58 -10.62
CA ALA A 112 -2.49 12.61 -11.48
C ALA A 112 -3.97 12.50 -11.13
N ASN A 113 -4.36 12.58 -9.86
CA ASN A 113 -5.72 12.34 -9.40
C ASN A 113 -6.29 13.60 -8.73
N PRO A 114 -6.57 14.67 -9.51
CA PRO A 114 -7.15 15.89 -8.95
C PRO A 114 -8.48 15.56 -8.25
N GLY A 115 -8.63 16.06 -7.03
CA GLY A 115 -9.82 15.81 -6.20
C GLY A 115 -9.76 14.55 -5.32
N ARG A 116 -8.64 13.81 -5.32
CA ARG A 116 -8.40 12.71 -4.38
C ARG A 116 -7.19 13.02 -3.49
N PRO A 117 -7.38 13.49 -2.25
CA PRO A 117 -6.28 13.92 -1.39
C PRO A 117 -5.38 12.76 -1.01
N TRP A 118 -4.07 13.02 -0.87
CA TRP A 118 -3.10 11.98 -0.52
C TRP A 118 -3.41 11.28 0.81
N GLY A 119 -3.94 12.01 1.79
CA GLY A 119 -4.26 11.46 3.12
C GLY A 119 -5.24 10.27 3.08
N GLU A 120 -6.16 10.22 2.12
CA GLU A 120 -7.12 9.11 1.95
C GLU A 120 -6.46 7.85 1.38
N VAL A 121 -5.39 8.03 0.60
CA VAL A 121 -4.78 6.95 -0.19
C VAL A 121 -3.39 6.56 0.29
N ARG A 122 -2.82 7.32 1.23
CA ARG A 122 -1.46 7.17 1.74
C ARG A 122 -1.23 5.75 2.25
N ASP A 123 -2.12 5.27 3.11
CA ASP A 123 -1.94 3.98 3.78
C ASP A 123 -2.05 2.80 2.80
N ALA A 124 -3.02 2.84 1.88
CA ALA A 124 -3.13 1.86 0.81
C ALA A 124 -1.91 1.89 -0.16
N SER A 125 -1.41 3.09 -0.47
CA SER A 125 -0.19 3.27 -1.27
C SER A 125 1.05 2.75 -0.55
N ARG A 126 1.18 3.00 0.74
CA ARG A 126 2.28 2.48 1.57
C ARG A 126 2.28 0.96 1.60
N PHE A 127 1.10 0.35 1.79
CA PHE A 127 0.96 -1.10 1.71
C PHE A 127 1.47 -1.64 0.37
N GLY A 128 1.00 -1.09 -0.75
CA GLY A 128 1.41 -1.51 -2.08
C GLY A 128 2.93 -1.41 -2.28
N TRP A 129 3.52 -0.28 -1.89
CA TRP A 129 4.96 -0.06 -2.00
C TRP A 129 5.75 -1.08 -1.19
N THR A 130 5.43 -1.29 0.09
CA THR A 130 6.21 -2.22 0.90
C THR A 130 6.08 -3.66 0.42
N ARG A 131 4.90 -4.07 -0.05
CA ARG A 131 4.73 -5.42 -0.63
C ARG A 131 5.55 -5.63 -1.90
N SER A 132 5.82 -4.57 -2.65
CA SER A 132 6.77 -4.64 -3.78
C SER A 132 8.23 -4.84 -3.35
N GLN A 133 8.60 -4.37 -2.15
CA GLN A 133 9.96 -4.52 -1.61
C GLN A 133 10.24 -5.94 -1.13
N VAL A 134 9.26 -6.63 -0.53
CA VAL A 134 9.41 -8.03 -0.09
C VAL A 134 9.77 -8.95 -1.26
N GLY A 135 9.14 -8.76 -2.42
CA GLY A 135 9.46 -9.53 -3.63
C GLY A 135 10.83 -9.19 -4.26
N ARG A 136 11.45 -8.08 -3.84
CA ARG A 136 12.74 -7.58 -4.34
C ARG A 136 13.91 -8.12 -3.53
N SER A 137 13.75 -8.24 -2.21
CA SER A 137 14.78 -8.78 -1.30
C SER A 137 15.05 -10.29 -1.50
N SER A 138 14.14 -11.05 -2.11
CA SER A 138 14.35 -12.47 -2.42
C SER A 138 15.15 -12.76 -3.71
N LYS A 139 15.68 -11.73 -4.39
CA LYS A 139 16.43 -11.87 -5.65
C LYS A 139 17.89 -11.37 -5.59
N SER A 140 18.47 -11.24 -4.40
CA SER A 140 19.91 -10.94 -4.22
C SER A 140 20.72 -12.19 -3.95
#